data_AF-A0A653AXD8-F1
#
_entry.id   AF-A0A653AXD8-F1
#
_cell.length_a   1.000
_cell.length_b   1.000
_cell.length_c   1.000
_cell.angle_alpha   90.00
_cell.angle_beta   90.00
_cell.angle_gamma   90.00
#
_symmetry.space_group_name_H-M   'P 1'
#
loop_
_entity.id
_entity.type
_entity.pdbx_description
1 polymer ?
#
loop_
_entity_poly.entity_id
_entity_poly.type
_entity_poly.pdbx_seq_one_letter_code
_entity_poly.pdbx_strand_id
1 'polypeptide(L)' 'MRFASYQGELQPHFAYGALSHGEYAAAHVMHLYDHLSLLRLA' A
#
# COMPACT_ATOMS: atom_id res chain seq x y z
N MET A 1 -1.52 -3.00 -12.83
CA MET A 1 -2.85 -3.18 -13.44
C MET A 1 -3.75 -4.14 -12.65
N ARG A 2 -3.30 -5.33 -12.23
CA ARG A 2 -4.15 -6.36 -11.56
C ARG A 2 -4.80 -5.94 -10.21
N PHE A 3 -4.13 -5.11 -9.41
CA PHE A 3 -4.70 -4.61 -8.14
C PHE A 3 -5.77 -3.54 -8.38
N ALA A 4 -5.56 -2.62 -9.33
CA ALA A 4 -6.50 -1.52 -9.60
C ALA A 4 -7.91 -2.00 -10.00
N SER A 5 -8.01 -3.18 -10.61
CA SER A 5 -9.27 -3.80 -11.02
C SER A 5 -9.85 -4.77 -9.98
N TYR A 6 -9.19 -4.94 -8.83
CA TYR A 6 -9.67 -5.83 -7.78
C TYR A 6 -10.89 -5.21 -7.09
N GLN A 7 -11.96 -5.98 -6.94
CA GLN A 7 -13.22 -5.54 -6.32
C GLN A 7 -13.65 -6.47 -5.17
N GLY A 8 -12.80 -7.42 -4.78
CA GLY A 8 -13.06 -8.26 -3.62
C GLY A 8 -12.80 -7.50 -2.31
N GLU A 9 -13.21 -8.10 -1.21
CA GLU A 9 -12.98 -7.54 0.11
C GLU A 9 -11.48 -7.52 0.44
N LEU A 10 -10.99 -6.34 0.82
CA LEU A 10 -9.60 -6.19 1.26
C LEU A 10 -9.44 -6.62 2.71
N GLN A 11 -8.39 -7.38 2.97
CA GLN A 11 -7.95 -7.63 4.34
C GLN A 11 -7.43 -6.34 4.98
N PRO A 12 -7.46 -6.22 6.32
CA PRO A 12 -6.91 -5.05 7.01
C PRO A 12 -5.44 -4.80 6.65
N HIS A 13 -5.09 -3.54 6.41
CA HIS A 13 -3.70 -3.10 6.27
C HIS A 13 -2.96 -3.26 7.59
N PHE A 14 -1.70 -3.72 7.56
CA PHE A 14 -0.94 -4.05 8.76
C PHE A 14 -0.80 -2.88 9.76
N ALA A 15 -0.60 -1.66 9.25
CA ALA A 15 -0.40 -0.47 10.06
C ALA A 15 -1.69 0.32 10.36
N TYR A 16 -2.70 0.22 9.50
CA TYR A 16 -3.84 1.15 9.49
C TYR A 16 -5.19 0.45 9.61
N GLY A 17 -5.24 -0.88 9.64
CA GLY A 17 -6.48 -1.62 9.74
C GLY A 17 -7.32 -1.52 8.46
N ALA A 18 -8.64 -1.44 8.61
CA ALA A 18 -9.55 -1.37 7.47
C ALA A 18 -9.38 -0.06 6.69
N LEU A 19 -9.21 -0.17 5.38
CA LEU A 19 -9.01 0.95 4.46
C LEU A 19 -9.89 0.78 3.21
N SER A 20 -10.25 1.88 2.56
CA SER A 20 -10.80 1.82 1.21
C SER A 20 -9.75 1.31 0.22
N HIS A 21 -10.20 0.84 -0.95
CA HIS A 21 -9.31 0.34 -1.99
C HIS A 21 -8.25 1.37 -2.45
N GLY A 22 -8.65 2.65 -2.51
CA GLY A 22 -7.74 3.75 -2.85
C GLY A 22 -6.71 4.02 -1.76
N GLU A 23 -7.13 4.07 -0.50
CA GLU A 23 -6.24 4.26 0.65
C GLU A 23 -5.26 3.09 0.80
N TYR A 24 -5.73 1.86 0.57
CA TYR A 24 -4.89 0.67 0.61
C TYR A 24 -3.77 0.74 -0.45
N ALA A 25 -4.09 1.17 -1.67
CA ALA A 25 -3.10 1.37 -2.73
C ALA A 25 -2.09 2.45 -2.35
N ALA A 26 -2.58 3.60 -1.85
CA ALA A 26 -1.75 4.73 -1.47
C ALA A 26 -0.78 4.37 -0.33
N ALA A 27 -1.27 3.67 0.69
CA ALA A 27 -0.46 3.21 1.82
C ALA A 27 0.69 2.29 1.38
N HIS A 28 0.43 1.37 0.45
CA HIS A 28 1.48 0.48 -0.09
C HIS A 28 2.51 1.23 -0.93
N VAL A 29 2.08 2.19 -1.75
CA VAL A 29 3.02 3.02 -2.55
C VAL A 29 3.90 3.86 -1.65
N MET A 30 3.33 4.51 -0.64
CA MET A 30 4.07 5.27 0.37
C MET A 30 5.08 4.35 1.09
N HIS A 31 4.66 3.18 1.55
CA HIS A 31 5.54 2.22 2.22
C HIS A 31 6.72 1.77 1.34
N LEU A 32 6.49 1.56 0.04
CA LEU A 32 7.56 1.25 -0.91
C LEU A 32 8.56 2.41 -1.04
N TYR A 33 8.09 3.66 -1.11
CA TYR A 33 8.96 4.82 -1.17
C TYR A 33 9.80 4.99 0.09
N ASP A 34 9.23 4.73 1.27
CA ASP A 34 9.97 4.77 2.53
C ASP A 34 11.14 3.78 2.51
N HIS A 35 10.92 2.53 2.09
CA HIS A 35 12.00 1.54 1.95
C HIS A 35 13.04 1.96 0.91
N LEU A 36 12.62 2.45 -0.24
CA LEU A 36 13.54 2.89 -1.29
C LEU A 36 14.38 4.09 -0.83
N SER A 37 13.80 4.98 -0.01
CA SER A 37 14.53 6.11 0.56
C SER A 37 15.68 5.64 1.45
N LEU A 38 15.49 4.55 2.22
CA LEU A 38 16.52 3.97 3.07
C LEU A 38 17.65 3.34 2.24
N LEU A 39 17.33 2.72 1.10
CA LEU A 39 18.33 2.16 0.19
C LEU A 39 19.17 3.23 -0.52
N ARG A 40 18.59 4.40 -0.80
CA ARG A 40 19.33 5.52 -1.42
C ARG A 40 20.35 6.16 -0.47
N LEU A 41 20.16 6.00 0.84
CA LEU A 41 21.04 6.54 1.87
C LEU A 41 22.18 5.58 2.25
N ALA A 42 22.16 4.34 1.75
CA ALA A 42 23.17 3.30 1.94
C ALA A 42 24.16 3.26 0.76
#